data_AF-A0A524QA43-F1
#
_entry.id   AF-A0A524QA43-F1
#
_cell.length_a   1.000
_cell.length_b   1.000
_cell.length_c   1.000
_cell.angle_alpha   90.00
_cell.angle_beta   90.00
_cell.angle_gamma   90.00
#
_symmetry.space_group_name_H-M   'P 1'
#
loop_
_entity.id
_entity.type
_entity.pdbx_description
1 polymer ?
#
loop_
_entity_poly.entity_id
_entity_poly.type
_entity_poly.pdbx_seq_one_letter_code
_entity_poly.pdbx_strand_id
1 'polypeptide(L)'
;MAEPMSRKALIAILAGLWALALASSAAAQSVTRGPYLQSGTPTGVVVRWRTDFATDSRVMYGPAAGNLSDQVDDSTTTTEHEVRLTGLSPETTYYYAI
;
A
#
# COMPACT_ATOMS: atom_id res chain seq x y z
N MET A 1 51.33 6.67 32.51
CA MET A 1 51.78 5.43 31.86
C MET A 1 50.54 4.59 31.62
N ALA A 2 50.01 4.57 30.38
CA ALA A 2 48.77 3.89 30.05
C ALA A 2 49.09 2.46 29.58
N GLU A 3 48.46 1.44 30.18
CA GLU A 3 48.59 0.06 29.72
C GLU A 3 47.93 -0.13 28.35
N PRO A 4 48.59 -0.76 27.37
CA PRO A 4 47.95 -1.07 26.10
C PRO A 4 46.98 -2.23 26.26
N MET A 5 45.78 -2.03 25.71
CA MET A 5 44.68 -2.97 25.71
C MET A 5 45.09 -4.35 25.19
N SER A 6 44.70 -5.42 25.88
CA SER A 6 45.14 -6.80 25.57
C SER A 6 44.61 -7.29 24.21
N ARG A 7 45.41 -8.10 23.50
CA ARG A 7 45.03 -8.75 22.21
C ARG A 7 43.70 -9.50 22.26
N LYS A 8 43.26 -9.95 23.44
CA LYS A 8 41.96 -10.61 23.64
C LYS A 8 40.77 -9.63 23.54
N ALA A 9 40.97 -8.38 23.98
CA ALA A 9 39.97 -7.32 23.81
C ALA A 9 39.83 -6.90 22.34
N LEU A 10 40.91 -6.99 21.54
CA LEU A 10 40.90 -6.65 20.11
C LEU A 10 40.11 -7.66 19.25
N ILE A 11 40.11 -8.95 19.61
CA ILE A 11 39.42 -10.01 18.85
C ILE A 11 37.92 -10.05 19.17
N ALA A 12 37.52 -9.74 20.41
CA ALA A 12 36.11 -9.66 20.80
C ALA A 12 35.36 -8.50 20.09
N ILE A 13 36.06 -7.43 19.72
CA ILE A 13 35.48 -6.29 19.01
C ILE A 13 35.21 -6.63 17.53
N LEU A 14 35.98 -7.52 16.91
CA LEU A 14 35.80 -7.89 15.49
C LEU A 14 34.71 -8.96 15.26
N ALA A 15 34.46 -9.84 16.22
CA ALA A 15 33.40 -10.85 16.11
C ALA A 15 31.98 -10.27 16.35
N GLY A 16 31.88 -9.17 17.09
CA GLY A 16 30.60 -8.47 17.32
C GLY A 16 30.15 -7.59 16.13
N LEU A 17 31.05 -7.30 15.18
CA LEU A 17 30.79 -6.39 14.05
C LEU A 17 30.34 -7.09 12.75
N TRP A 18 30.23 -8.42 12.73
CA TRP A 18 29.74 -9.16 11.56
C TRP A 18 28.33 -9.77 11.73
N ALA A 19 27.74 -9.64 12.92
CA ALA A 19 26.39 -10.11 13.21
C ALA A 19 25.34 -8.98 13.25
N LEU A 20 25.68 -7.78 12.75
CA LEU A 20 24.78 -6.63 12.80
C LEU A 20 23.97 -6.50 11.51
N ALA A 21 22.70 -6.85 11.63
CA ALA A 21 21.56 -6.40 10.84
C ALA A 21 21.41 -6.96 9.41
N LEU A 22 20.81 -8.15 9.31
CA LEU A 22 19.82 -8.39 8.25
C LEU A 22 18.52 -7.67 8.63
N ALA A 23 18.51 -6.34 8.52
CA ALA A 23 17.26 -5.60 8.54
C ALA A 23 16.62 -5.74 7.15
N SER A 24 15.62 -6.62 7.01
CA SER A 24 14.79 -6.64 5.81
C SER A 24 13.94 -5.37 5.80
N SER A 25 14.20 -4.45 4.88
CA SER A 25 13.22 -3.40 4.60
C SER A 25 11.98 -4.06 4.01
N ALA A 26 10.86 -4.06 4.72
CA ALA A 26 9.58 -4.33 4.11
C ALA A 26 9.34 -3.23 3.07
N ALA A 27 9.31 -3.57 1.79
CA ALA A 27 8.93 -2.62 0.76
C ALA A 27 7.47 -2.24 1.03
N ALA A 28 7.21 -0.97 1.35
CA ALA A 28 5.86 -0.46 1.41
C ALA A 28 5.29 -0.50 -0.01
N GLN A 29 4.12 -1.09 -0.16
CA GLN A 29 3.44 -1.12 -1.45
C GLN A 29 3.18 0.32 -1.93
N SER A 30 3.44 0.56 -3.21
CA SER A 30 3.21 1.83 -3.87
C SER A 30 2.20 1.71 -5.00
N VAL A 31 1.48 2.79 -5.25
CA VAL A 31 0.59 2.91 -6.41
C VAL A 31 1.42 3.34 -7.60
N THR A 32 1.72 2.40 -8.50
CA THR A 32 2.50 2.63 -9.73
C THR A 32 1.69 3.35 -10.79
N ARG A 33 0.35 3.24 -10.74
CA ARG A 33 -0.57 4.04 -11.52
C ARG A 33 -1.78 4.43 -10.68
N GLY A 34 -1.98 5.74 -10.54
CA GLY A 34 -3.11 6.32 -9.80
C GLY A 34 -4.48 5.86 -10.32
N PRO A 35 -5.53 6.01 -9.50
CA PRO A 35 -6.83 5.50 -9.85
C PRO A 35 -7.46 6.26 -11.01
N TYR A 36 -8.24 5.55 -11.81
CA TYR A 36 -8.98 6.09 -12.94
C TYR A 36 -10.30 5.33 -13.14
N LEU A 37 -11.27 6.01 -13.75
CA LEU A 37 -12.61 5.49 -13.97
C LEU A 37 -12.76 4.87 -15.36
N GLN A 38 -13.48 3.76 -15.45
CA GLN A 38 -13.88 3.10 -16.70
C GLN A 38 -15.34 2.63 -16.63
N SER A 39 -15.91 2.31 -17.79
CA SER A 39 -17.20 1.61 -17.91
C SER A 39 -18.35 2.23 -17.10
N GLY A 40 -18.43 3.56 -17.10
CA GLY A 40 -19.49 4.30 -16.42
C GLY A 40 -20.88 3.98 -16.98
N THR A 41 -21.84 3.78 -16.07
CA THR A 41 -23.28 3.67 -16.36
C THR A 41 -24.02 4.70 -15.51
N PRO A 42 -25.33 4.93 -15.73
CA PRO A 42 -26.09 5.84 -14.85
C PRO A 42 -26.06 5.46 -13.37
N THR A 43 -25.77 4.20 -13.04
CA THR A 43 -25.86 3.66 -11.67
C THR A 43 -24.59 2.94 -11.20
N GLY A 44 -23.46 3.14 -11.89
CA GLY A 44 -22.22 2.46 -11.54
C GLY A 44 -21.02 2.91 -12.35
N VAL A 45 -19.85 2.51 -11.89
CA VAL A 45 -18.57 2.80 -12.54
C VAL A 45 -17.54 1.78 -12.09
N VAL A 46 -16.50 1.56 -12.90
CA VAL A 46 -15.36 0.72 -12.53
C VAL A 46 -14.18 1.61 -12.15
N VAL A 47 -13.62 1.41 -10.96
CA VAL A 47 -12.41 2.08 -10.47
C VAL A 47 -11.23 1.13 -10.67
N ARG A 48 -10.16 1.62 -11.28
CA ARG A 48 -8.95 0.84 -11.56
C ARG A 48 -7.69 1.57 -11.17
N TRP A 49 -6.68 0.83 -10.73
CA TRP A 49 -5.36 1.34 -10.40
C TRP A 49 -4.32 0.22 -10.51
N ARG A 50 -3.04 0.57 -10.35
CA ARG A 50 -1.95 -0.42 -10.31
C ARG A 50 -1.02 -0.19 -9.15
N THR A 51 -0.47 -1.29 -8.67
CA THR A 51 0.49 -1.33 -7.57
C THR A 51 1.77 -2.03 -8.02
N ASP A 52 2.83 -1.88 -7.24
CA ASP A 52 4.11 -2.57 -7.45
C ASP A 52 4.11 -4.00 -6.90
N PHE A 53 3.29 -4.28 -5.88
CA PHE A 53 3.09 -5.60 -5.30
C PHE A 53 1.62 -6.02 -5.32
N ALA A 54 1.40 -7.33 -5.48
CA ALA A 54 0.07 -7.87 -5.52
C ALA A 54 -0.59 -7.81 -4.13
N THR A 55 -1.80 -7.23 -4.06
CA THR A 55 -2.60 -7.11 -2.83
C THR A 55 -4.09 -7.25 -3.15
N ASP A 56 -4.92 -7.34 -2.12
CA ASP A 56 -6.38 -7.17 -2.23
C ASP A 56 -6.78 -5.71 -2.53
N SER A 57 -8.06 -5.48 -2.77
CA SER A 57 -8.57 -4.19 -3.24
C SER A 57 -9.66 -3.64 -2.32
N ARG A 58 -9.65 -2.33 -2.09
CA ARG A 58 -10.76 -1.60 -1.47
C ARG A 58 -11.00 -0.31 -2.22
N VAL A 59 -12.27 0.03 -2.43
CA VAL A 59 -12.67 1.39 -2.81
C VAL A 59 -13.62 1.91 -1.76
N MET A 60 -13.27 3.03 -1.13
CA MET A 60 -14.19 3.81 -0.31
C MET A 60 -14.80 4.91 -1.17
N TYR A 61 -16.09 5.20 -1.01
CA TYR A 61 -16.79 6.21 -1.81
C TYR A 61 -17.95 6.84 -1.05
N GLY A 62 -18.41 8.01 -1.53
CA GLY A 62 -19.55 8.71 -0.95
C GLY A 62 -19.82 10.05 -1.64
N PRO A 63 -20.98 10.67 -1.39
CA PRO A 63 -21.36 11.94 -2.02
C PRO A 63 -20.63 13.17 -1.44
N ALA A 64 -19.90 13.01 -0.33
CA ALA A 64 -19.18 14.08 0.34
C ALA A 64 -17.67 13.78 0.40
N ALA A 65 -16.85 14.72 -0.07
CA ALA A 65 -15.39 14.55 -0.14
C ALA A 65 -14.73 14.22 1.22
N GLY A 66 -15.29 14.77 2.30
CA GLY A 66 -14.80 14.54 3.66
C GLY A 66 -15.41 13.33 4.37
N ASN A 67 -16.33 12.60 3.73
CA ASN A 67 -17.01 11.46 4.32
C ASN A 67 -17.36 10.40 3.26
N LEU A 68 -16.47 9.41 3.11
CA LEU A 68 -16.67 8.25 2.25
C LEU A 68 -17.38 7.16 3.07
N SER A 69 -18.71 7.18 3.06
CA SER A 69 -19.58 6.35 3.91
C SER A 69 -19.66 4.89 3.48
N ASP A 70 -19.34 4.60 2.22
CA ASP A 70 -19.54 3.28 1.61
C ASP A 70 -18.20 2.69 1.17
N GLN A 71 -18.14 1.36 1.09
CA GLN A 71 -16.96 0.65 0.61
C GLN A 71 -17.30 -0.61 -0.19
N VAL A 72 -16.41 -0.99 -1.09
CA VAL A 72 -16.40 -2.30 -1.77
C VAL A 72 -15.02 -2.91 -1.63
N ASP A 73 -14.98 -4.17 -1.21
CA ASP A 73 -13.79 -4.98 -1.03
C ASP A 73 -13.71 -6.07 -2.11
N ASP A 74 -12.52 -6.36 -2.61
CA ASP A 74 -12.22 -7.53 -3.43
C ASP A 74 -10.95 -8.21 -2.90
N SER A 75 -11.09 -9.42 -2.38
CA SER A 75 -10.00 -10.20 -1.79
C SER A 75 -9.00 -10.77 -2.81
N THR A 76 -9.25 -10.58 -4.11
CA THR A 76 -8.35 -11.07 -5.16
C THR A 76 -7.01 -10.34 -5.12
N THR A 77 -5.94 -11.08 -4.88
CA THR A 77 -4.58 -10.54 -4.85
C THR A 77 -4.05 -10.31 -6.27
N THR A 78 -3.86 -9.04 -6.64
CA THR A 78 -3.44 -8.63 -8.00
C THR A 78 -2.60 -7.35 -7.95
N THR A 79 -1.87 -7.06 -9.02
CA THR A 79 -1.24 -5.74 -9.26
C THR A 79 -2.06 -4.86 -10.21
N GLU A 80 -3.09 -5.42 -10.83
CA GLU A 80 -4.01 -4.78 -11.77
C GLU A 80 -5.41 -4.83 -11.14
N HIS A 81 -5.76 -3.77 -10.42
CA HIS A 81 -6.99 -3.73 -9.63
C HIS A 81 -8.17 -3.25 -10.46
N GLU A 82 -9.33 -3.87 -10.23
CA GLU A 82 -10.59 -3.53 -10.88
C GLU A 82 -11.75 -3.72 -9.92
N VAL A 83 -12.34 -2.63 -9.43
CA VAL A 83 -13.46 -2.66 -8.49
C VAL A 83 -14.67 -1.97 -9.08
N ARG A 84 -15.80 -2.66 -9.15
CA ARG A 84 -17.07 -2.12 -9.67
C ARG A 84 -17.93 -1.53 -8.56
N LEU A 85 -18.18 -0.23 -8.63
CA LEU A 85 -19.20 0.43 -7.83
C LEU A 85 -20.56 0.28 -8.51
N THR A 86 -21.60 -0.04 -7.74
CA THR A 86 -22.97 -0.20 -8.22
C THR A 86 -23.95 0.50 -7.28
N GLY A 87 -25.20 0.67 -7.71
CA GLY A 87 -26.23 1.32 -6.89
C GLY A 87 -26.04 2.84 -6.73
N LEU A 88 -25.21 3.47 -7.59
CA LEU A 88 -25.02 4.91 -7.57
C LEU A 88 -26.32 5.60 -8.05
N SER A 89 -26.62 6.75 -7.44
CA SER A 89 -27.71 7.60 -7.95
C SER A 89 -27.23 8.35 -9.19
N PRO A 90 -28.00 8.36 -10.29
CA PRO A 90 -27.68 9.19 -11.46
C PRO A 90 -27.54 10.67 -11.10
N GLU A 91 -26.78 11.42 -11.91
CA GLU A 91 -26.62 12.87 -11.77
C GLU A 91 -26.09 13.32 -10.39
N THR A 92 -25.45 12.40 -9.65
CA THR A 92 -24.90 12.65 -8.32
C THR A 92 -23.39 12.65 -8.38
N THR A 93 -22.75 13.64 -7.76
CA THR A 93 -21.29 13.66 -7.62
C THR A 93 -20.86 12.71 -6.50
N TYR A 94 -19.92 11.83 -6.81
CA TYR A 94 -19.28 10.95 -5.83
C TYR A 94 -17.78 11.23 -5.75
N TYR A 95 -17.25 11.08 -4.55
CA TYR A 95 -15.83 11.07 -4.24
C TYR A 95 -15.41 9.65 -3.90
N TYR A 96 -14.15 9.31 -4.12
CA TYR A 96 -13.64 7.97 -3.85
C TYR A 96 -12.16 7.98 -3.48
N ALA A 97 -11.73 6.91 -2.80
CA ALA A 97 -10.34 6.62 -2.44
C ALA A 97 -10.07 5.11 -2.56
N ILE A 98 -8.80 4.77 -2.78
CA ILE A 98 -8.25 3.41 -2.83
C ILE A 98 -7.20 3.21 -1.73
#